data_AF-A0A933SNB1-F1
#
_entry.id   AF-A0A933SNB1-F1
#
_cell.length_a   1.000
_cell.length_b   1.000
_cell.length_c   1.000
_cell.angle_alpha   90.00
_cell.angle_beta   90.00
_cell.angle_gamma   90.00
#
_symmetry.space_group_name_H-M   'P 1'
#
loop_
_entity.id
_entity.type
_entity.pdbx_description
1 polymer ?
#
loop_
_entity_poly.entity_id
_entity_poly.type
_entity_poly.pdbx_seq_one_letter_code
_entity_poly.pdbx_strand_id
1 'polypeptide(L)'
;MNNPFGFLLIATFLLGVVDRQWGDKWLNRLKKLATKSPQRLLFFGALLSIVVFLEVMHFRHFDEPYWNLNVEQGNGTYFSSTLLYLLGLIILIIYREEGKDPSKNENRWLWLLVAFVYLYLTLDECLAIHEQFMMWFQKIRPDAKAFHFIHEWLWVYVPFIVVVVVFFIRFFLWRFRNEFSVILILFTALSLWVSVIFFEGIAKNIVDPMGHGVLLIGMEEGAEMMGSLLFLIGFSRHLRKAG
;
A
#
# COMPACT_ATOMS: atom_id res chain seq x y z
N MET A 1 12.29 -16.20 -10.00
CA MET A 1 11.58 -14.90 -9.84
C MET A 1 11.42 -14.31 -11.24
N ASN A 2 10.25 -14.45 -11.86
CA ASN A 2 9.97 -13.91 -13.19
C ASN A 2 9.17 -12.59 -13.11
N ASN A 3 9.48 -11.73 -12.13
CA ASN A 3 8.90 -10.38 -12.07
C ASN A 3 10.02 -9.33 -12.26
N PRO A 4 10.23 -8.84 -13.50
CA PRO A 4 11.26 -7.83 -13.78
C PRO A 4 10.95 -6.48 -13.10
N PHE A 5 9.67 -6.17 -12.86
CA PHE A 5 9.25 -4.93 -12.23
C PHE A 5 9.60 -4.91 -10.73
N GLY A 6 9.26 -5.98 -10.00
CA GLY A 6 9.68 -6.13 -8.60
C GLY A 6 11.20 -6.08 -8.42
N PHE A 7 11.96 -6.71 -9.33
CA PHE A 7 13.42 -6.61 -9.34
C PHE A 7 13.91 -5.16 -9.55
N LEU A 8 13.26 -4.40 -10.45
CA LEU A 8 13.59 -2.99 -10.67
C LEU A 8 13.36 -2.15 -9.41
N LEU A 9 12.25 -2.36 -8.70
CA LEU A 9 11.95 -1.64 -7.44
C LEU A 9 12.98 -1.95 -6.35
N ILE A 10 13.37 -3.22 -6.21
CA ILE A 10 14.42 -3.65 -5.27
C ILE A 10 15.77 -3.05 -5.68
N ALA A 11 16.13 -3.14 -6.96
CA ALA A 11 17.41 -2.64 -7.47
C ALA A 11 17.53 -1.12 -7.28
N THR A 12 16.47 -0.36 -7.56
CA THR A 12 16.46 1.09 -7.33
C THR A 12 16.54 1.44 -5.85
N PHE A 13 15.89 0.67 -4.98
CA PHE A 13 16.04 0.84 -3.52
C PHE A 13 17.49 0.59 -3.08
N LEU A 14 18.07 -0.54 -3.47
CA LEU A 14 19.45 -0.92 -3.13
C LEU A 14 20.47 0.08 -3.69
N LEU A 15 20.27 0.56 -4.92
CA LEU A 15 21.12 1.60 -5.50
C LEU A 15 21.10 2.88 -4.65
N GLY A 16 19.94 3.27 -4.12
CA GLY A 16 19.83 4.42 -3.20
C GLY A 16 20.47 4.20 -1.82
N VAL A 17 20.64 2.94 -1.41
CA VAL A 17 21.36 2.58 -0.18
C VAL A 17 22.87 2.57 -0.41
N VAL A 18 23.33 2.00 -1.54
CA VAL A 18 24.74 1.85 -1.88
C VAL A 18 25.35 3.17 -2.36
N ASP A 19 24.71 3.85 -3.33
CA ASP A 19 25.09 5.17 -3.80
C ASP A 19 24.26 6.23 -3.07
N ARG A 20 24.83 6.74 -1.98
CA ARG A 20 24.20 7.75 -1.15
C ARG A 20 23.94 9.07 -1.91
N GLN A 21 24.81 9.45 -2.86
CA GLN A 21 24.61 10.68 -3.63
C GLN A 21 23.41 10.55 -4.58
N TRP A 22 23.32 9.41 -5.27
CA TRP A 22 22.18 9.09 -6.11
C TRP A 22 20.88 9.01 -5.28
N GLY A 23 20.92 8.31 -4.15
CA GLY A 23 19.79 8.18 -3.23
C GLY A 23 19.31 9.53 -2.71
N ASP A 24 20.22 10.39 -2.25
CA ASP A 24 19.86 11.73 -1.76
C ASP A 24 19.29 12.61 -2.88
N LYS A 25 19.85 12.56 -4.10
CA LYS A 25 19.32 13.29 -5.25
C LYS A 25 17.91 12.84 -5.60
N TRP A 26 17.65 11.53 -5.61
CA TRP A 26 16.36 10.96 -5.94
C TRP A 26 15.30 11.26 -4.87
N LEU A 27 15.60 11.00 -3.60
CA LEU A 27 14.70 11.30 -2.49
C LEU A 27 14.39 12.79 -2.38
N ASN A 28 15.36 13.67 -2.67
CA ASN A 28 15.11 15.11 -2.73
C ASN A 28 14.17 15.51 -3.87
N ARG A 29 14.24 14.85 -5.04
CA ARG A 29 13.28 15.06 -6.13
C ARG A 29 11.88 14.63 -5.72
N LEU A 30 11.75 13.43 -5.13
CA LEU A 30 10.48 12.92 -4.62
C LEU A 30 9.90 13.83 -3.52
N LYS A 31 10.71 14.27 -2.57
CA LYS A 31 10.33 15.25 -1.54
C LYS A 31 9.78 16.53 -2.18
N LYS A 32 10.46 17.09 -3.18
CA LYS A 32 10.00 18.31 -3.88
C LYS A 32 8.66 18.10 -4.58
N LEU A 33 8.48 16.99 -5.30
CA LEU A 33 7.21 16.63 -5.93
C LEU A 33 6.09 16.51 -4.89
N ALA A 34 6.36 15.84 -3.76
CA ALA A 34 5.36 15.61 -2.73
C ALA A 34 5.03 16.86 -1.89
N THR A 35 5.87 17.90 -1.84
CA THR A 35 5.69 19.04 -0.91
C THR A 35 5.45 20.39 -1.58
N LYS A 36 6.02 20.65 -2.76
CA LYS A 36 6.00 21.98 -3.40
C LYS A 36 4.79 22.17 -4.32
N SER A 37 4.13 23.32 -4.21
CA SER A 37 3.07 23.74 -5.14
C SER A 37 3.68 24.47 -6.35
N PRO A 38 3.19 24.27 -7.59
CA PRO A 38 2.03 23.47 -8.00
C PRO A 38 2.33 21.98 -8.25
N GLN A 39 3.60 21.55 -8.22
CA GLN A 39 4.01 20.19 -8.60
C GLN A 39 3.28 19.11 -7.79
N ARG A 40 3.04 19.37 -6.50
CA ARG A 40 2.29 18.50 -5.59
C ARG A 40 0.87 18.22 -6.08
N LEU A 41 0.17 19.25 -6.56
CA LEU A 41 -1.21 19.09 -7.05
C LEU A 41 -1.22 18.28 -8.33
N LEU A 42 -0.27 18.53 -9.24
CA LEU A 42 -0.13 17.76 -10.48
C LEU A 42 0.24 16.29 -10.18
N PHE A 43 1.15 16.06 -9.24
CA PHE A 43 1.57 14.72 -8.85
C PHE A 43 0.42 13.90 -8.28
N PHE A 44 -0.31 14.42 -7.29
CA PHE A 44 -1.45 13.70 -6.72
C PHE A 44 -2.65 13.64 -7.66
N GLY A 45 -2.87 14.67 -8.47
CA GLY A 45 -3.89 14.66 -9.52
C GLY A 45 -3.63 13.56 -10.55
N ALA A 46 -2.38 13.41 -11.01
CA ALA A 46 -2.00 12.35 -11.94
C ALA A 46 -2.20 10.95 -11.32
N LEU A 47 -1.78 10.74 -10.07
CA LEU A 47 -2.00 9.46 -9.38
C LEU A 47 -3.50 9.15 -9.24
N LEU A 48 -4.32 10.13 -8.84
CA LEU A 48 -5.77 9.97 -8.75
C LEU A 48 -6.40 9.65 -10.11
N SER A 49 -5.96 10.33 -11.17
CA SER A 49 -6.42 10.05 -12.53
C SER A 49 -6.09 8.63 -12.97
N ILE A 50 -4.92 8.10 -12.57
CA ILE A 50 -4.57 6.70 -12.87
C ILE A 50 -5.47 5.73 -12.10
N VAL A 51 -5.74 5.96 -10.80
CA VAL A 51 -6.69 5.14 -10.03
C VAL A 51 -8.06 5.10 -10.71
N VAL A 52 -8.62 6.26 -11.04
CA VAL A 52 -9.93 6.35 -11.70
C VAL A 52 -9.91 5.69 -13.08
N PHE A 53 -8.81 5.87 -13.82
CA PHE A 53 -8.65 5.24 -15.13
C PHE A 53 -8.62 3.71 -15.01
N LEU A 54 -7.84 3.15 -14.09
CA LEU A 54 -7.75 1.71 -13.87
C LEU A 54 -9.11 1.11 -13.46
N GLU A 55 -9.84 1.77 -12.56
CA GLU A 55 -11.22 1.40 -12.21
C GLU A 55 -12.14 1.37 -13.43
N VAL A 56 -12.13 2.43 -14.25
CA VAL A 56 -12.95 2.50 -15.45
C VAL A 56 -12.58 1.40 -16.45
N MET A 57 -11.29 1.13 -16.61
CA MET A 57 -10.81 0.06 -17.50
C MET A 57 -11.19 -1.32 -16.98
N HIS A 58 -11.14 -1.55 -15.67
CA HIS A 58 -11.59 -2.78 -15.05
C HIS A 58 -13.04 -3.10 -15.40
N PHE A 59 -13.94 -2.14 -15.20
CA PHE A 59 -15.36 -2.35 -15.48
C PHE A 59 -15.69 -2.45 -16.97
N ARG A 60 -14.88 -1.86 -17.85
CA ARG A 60 -15.11 -1.89 -19.30
C ARG A 60 -14.46 -3.08 -20.00
N HIS A 61 -13.34 -3.56 -19.48
CA HIS A 61 -12.47 -4.54 -20.12
C HIS A 61 -12.09 -5.66 -19.14
N PHE A 62 -13.02 -6.08 -18.26
CA PHE A 62 -12.77 -7.09 -17.23
C PHE A 62 -12.21 -8.41 -17.78
N ASP A 63 -12.65 -8.80 -18.99
CA ASP A 63 -12.21 -10.05 -19.63
C ASP A 63 -10.76 -9.98 -20.15
N GLU A 64 -10.19 -8.78 -20.25
CA GLU A 64 -8.80 -8.57 -20.66
C GLU A 64 -7.89 -8.63 -19.43
N PRO A 65 -6.93 -9.58 -19.35
CA PRO A 65 -6.10 -9.76 -18.16
C PRO A 65 -5.30 -8.52 -17.73
N TYR A 66 -4.96 -7.63 -18.67
CA TYR A 66 -4.22 -6.40 -18.37
C TYR A 66 -5.04 -5.35 -17.61
N TRP A 67 -6.37 -5.40 -17.72
CA TRP A 67 -7.31 -4.46 -17.11
C TRP A 67 -8.10 -5.09 -15.96
N ASN A 68 -8.08 -6.41 -15.85
CA ASN A 68 -8.61 -7.09 -14.69
C ASN A 68 -7.73 -6.81 -13.47
N LEU A 69 -8.27 -6.13 -12.45
CA LEU A 69 -7.53 -5.75 -11.26
C LEU A 69 -7.22 -6.95 -10.37
N ASN A 70 -8.02 -8.02 -10.44
CA ASN A 70 -7.80 -9.27 -9.72
C ASN A 70 -6.65 -10.12 -10.28
N VAL A 71 -6.07 -9.73 -11.43
CA VAL A 71 -5.00 -10.50 -12.07
C VAL A 71 -3.66 -9.97 -11.60
N GLU A 72 -2.93 -10.86 -10.94
CA GLU A 72 -1.52 -10.68 -10.61
C GLU A 72 -0.69 -10.33 -11.85
N GLN A 73 0.22 -9.37 -11.70
CA GLN A 73 1.04 -8.82 -12.80
C GLN A 73 0.26 -8.01 -13.87
N GLY A 74 -0.95 -7.55 -13.54
CA GLY A 74 -1.71 -6.61 -14.37
C GLY A 74 -1.26 -5.14 -14.21
N ASN A 75 -1.91 -4.24 -14.94
CA ASN A 75 -1.66 -2.79 -14.80
C ASN A 75 -2.03 -2.29 -13.38
N GLY A 76 -3.04 -2.90 -12.76
CA GLY A 76 -3.43 -2.66 -11.36
C GLY A 76 -2.25 -2.92 -10.41
N THR A 77 -1.75 -4.15 -10.41
CA THR A 77 -0.61 -4.61 -9.60
C THR A 77 0.63 -3.73 -9.75
N TYR A 78 0.98 -3.32 -10.98
CA TYR A 78 2.14 -2.45 -11.19
C TYR A 78 1.93 -1.05 -10.59
N PHE A 79 0.72 -0.52 -10.69
CA PHE A 79 0.41 0.78 -10.12
C PHE A 79 0.31 0.73 -8.59
N SER A 80 -0.42 -0.21 -8.00
CA SER A 80 -0.52 -0.42 -6.55
C SER A 80 0.86 -0.62 -5.92
N SER A 81 1.70 -1.49 -6.51
CA SER A 81 3.10 -1.69 -6.11
C SER A 81 3.90 -0.39 -6.15
N THR A 82 3.80 0.38 -7.23
CA THR A 82 4.49 1.68 -7.35
C THR A 82 4.02 2.65 -6.27
N LEU A 83 2.72 2.70 -6.01
CA LEU A 83 2.12 3.62 -5.05
C LEU A 83 2.57 3.29 -3.61
N LEU A 84 2.55 2.02 -3.24
CA LEU A 84 3.08 1.51 -1.97
C LEU A 84 4.58 1.77 -1.81
N TYR A 85 5.34 1.60 -2.90
CA TYR A 85 6.77 1.86 -2.92
C TYR A 85 7.07 3.35 -2.65
N LEU A 86 6.39 4.24 -3.37
CA LEU A 86 6.50 5.69 -3.17
C LEU A 86 6.09 6.10 -1.76
N LEU A 87 5.06 5.46 -1.20
CA LEU A 87 4.62 5.66 0.17
C LEU A 87 5.72 5.27 1.18
N GLY A 88 6.32 4.10 1.03
CA GLY A 88 7.47 3.67 1.83
C GLY A 88 8.63 4.66 1.75
N LEU A 89 8.97 5.15 0.55
CA LEU A 89 10.03 6.16 0.36
C LEU A 89 9.69 7.51 1.02
N ILE A 90 8.45 7.98 0.95
CA ILE A 90 8.02 9.21 1.63
C ILE A 90 8.17 9.08 3.15
N ILE A 91 7.83 7.92 3.72
CA ILE A 91 7.99 7.66 5.15
C ILE A 91 9.47 7.64 5.54
N LEU A 92 10.34 7.06 4.71
CA LEU A 92 11.79 7.13 4.92
C LEU A 92 12.34 8.56 4.84
N ILE A 93 11.77 9.41 3.98
CA ILE A 93 12.11 10.83 3.95
C ILE A 93 11.67 11.50 5.26
N ILE A 94 10.46 11.24 5.77
CA ILE A 94 10.01 11.77 7.07
C ILE A 94 10.97 11.34 8.18
N TYR A 95 11.30 10.05 8.24
CA TYR A 95 12.29 9.52 9.18
C TYR A 95 13.61 10.31 9.10
N ARG A 96 14.13 10.60 7.91
CA ARG A 96 15.39 11.36 7.75
C ARG A 96 15.27 12.82 8.16
N GLU A 97 14.17 13.49 7.82
CA GLU A 97 13.96 14.91 8.13
C GLU A 97 13.78 15.15 9.63
N GLU A 98 12.99 14.30 10.31
CA GLU A 98 12.82 14.42 11.76
C GLU A 98 14.09 14.09 12.53
N GLY A 99 14.96 13.23 11.97
CA GLY A 99 16.27 12.94 12.55
C GLY A 99 17.23 14.13 12.63
N LYS A 100 16.93 15.24 11.95
CA LYS A 100 17.72 16.48 12.03
C LYS A 100 17.36 17.32 13.25
N ASP A 101 16.23 17.04 13.89
CA ASP A 101 15.74 17.75 15.06
C ASP A 101 15.87 16.86 16.31
N PRO A 102 16.82 17.16 17.24
CA PRO A 102 17.04 16.36 18.44
C PRO A 102 15.78 16.22 19.31
N SER A 103 14.89 17.21 19.28
CA SER A 103 13.64 17.20 20.07
C SER A 103 12.60 16.19 19.55
N LYS A 104 12.76 15.74 18.29
CA LYS A 104 11.86 14.77 17.63
C LYS A 104 12.48 13.39 17.48
N ASN A 105 13.65 13.15 18.07
CA ASN A 105 14.39 11.92 17.89
C ASN A 105 13.84 10.75 18.72
N GLU A 106 13.10 11.03 19.80
CA GLU A 106 12.46 10.00 20.62
C GLU A 106 11.41 9.22 19.79
N ASN A 107 11.52 7.89 19.79
CA ASN A 107 10.64 6.97 19.04
C ASN A 107 10.63 7.15 17.51
N ARG A 108 11.62 7.85 16.95
CA ARG A 108 11.79 7.99 15.50
C ARG A 108 11.86 6.65 14.76
N TRP A 109 12.36 5.60 15.40
CA TRP A 109 12.44 4.25 14.85
C TRP A 109 11.07 3.68 14.45
N LEU A 110 9.96 4.18 15.03
CA LEU A 110 8.61 3.78 14.65
C LEU A 110 8.31 4.09 13.18
N TRP A 111 8.90 5.14 12.60
CA TRP A 111 8.79 5.40 11.17
C TRP A 111 9.42 4.32 10.31
N LEU A 112 10.47 3.63 10.80
CA LEU A 112 11.05 2.50 10.09
C LEU A 112 10.09 1.31 10.08
N LEU A 113 9.34 1.09 11.17
CA LEU A 113 8.28 0.07 11.17
C LEU A 113 7.18 0.40 10.16
N VAL A 114 6.72 1.66 10.12
CA VAL A 114 5.71 2.09 9.16
C VAL A 114 6.23 1.94 7.73
N ALA A 115 7.47 2.36 7.44
CA ALA A 115 8.09 2.18 6.13
C ALA A 115 8.23 0.70 5.76
N PHE A 116 8.63 -0.14 6.73
CA PHE A 116 8.76 -1.58 6.52
C PHE A 116 7.45 -2.22 6.11
N VAL A 117 6.32 -1.87 6.75
CA VAL A 117 5.00 -2.38 6.37
C VAL A 117 4.69 -2.09 4.90
N TYR A 118 4.81 -0.84 4.45
CA TYR A 118 4.48 -0.50 3.07
C TYR A 118 5.47 -1.07 2.04
N LEU A 119 6.77 -1.11 2.36
CA LEU A 119 7.77 -1.73 1.48
C LEU A 119 7.60 -3.25 1.42
N TYR A 120 7.16 -3.88 2.51
CA TYR A 120 6.78 -5.29 2.51
C TYR A 120 5.55 -5.52 1.63
N LEU A 121 4.50 -4.69 1.76
CA LEU A 121 3.31 -4.77 0.89
C LEU A 121 3.67 -4.57 -0.58
N THR A 122 4.60 -3.67 -0.92
CA THR A 122 5.14 -3.57 -2.29
C THR A 122 5.72 -4.88 -2.79
N LEU A 123 6.46 -5.60 -1.94
CA LEU A 123 7.06 -6.88 -2.33
C LEU A 123 6.01 -7.98 -2.44
N ASP A 124 5.04 -7.99 -1.54
CA ASP A 124 3.92 -8.91 -1.56
C ASP A 124 3.12 -8.77 -2.86
N GLU A 125 2.71 -7.54 -3.19
CA GLU A 125 2.02 -7.20 -4.44
C GLU A 125 2.82 -7.59 -5.69
N CYS A 126 4.15 -7.47 -5.66
CA CYS A 126 4.96 -7.88 -6.79
C CYS A 126 5.13 -9.41 -6.89
N LEU A 127 5.22 -10.10 -5.76
CA LEU A 127 5.67 -11.49 -5.72
C LEU A 127 4.56 -12.47 -5.34
N ALA A 128 3.35 -11.97 -5.10
CA ALA A 128 2.19 -12.70 -4.60
C ALA A 128 2.59 -13.59 -3.41
N ILE A 129 3.27 -13.03 -2.40
CA ILE A 129 3.84 -13.82 -1.30
C ILE A 129 2.72 -14.48 -0.49
N HIS A 130 1.63 -13.75 -0.24
CA HIS A 130 0.45 -14.28 0.44
C HIS A 130 -0.23 -15.42 -0.35
N GLU A 131 -0.24 -15.37 -1.69
CA GLU A 131 -0.72 -16.48 -2.53
C GLU A 131 0.17 -17.73 -2.42
N GLN A 132 1.49 -17.55 -2.30
CA GLN A 132 2.41 -18.68 -2.12
C GLN A 132 2.13 -19.43 -0.82
N PHE A 133 1.74 -18.72 0.25
CA PHE A 133 1.29 -19.35 1.48
C PHE A 133 0.01 -20.15 1.27
N MET A 134 -0.98 -19.59 0.56
CA MET A 134 -2.22 -20.31 0.21
C MET A 134 -1.91 -21.63 -0.51
N MET A 135 -1.06 -21.59 -1.55
CA MET A 135 -0.66 -22.79 -2.29
C MET A 135 0.06 -23.83 -1.41
N TRP A 136 0.87 -23.38 -0.44
CA TRP A 136 1.55 -24.27 0.49
C TRP A 136 0.59 -24.95 1.47
N PHE A 137 -0.38 -24.21 2.02
CA PHE A 137 -1.40 -24.78 2.91
C PHE A 137 -2.31 -25.77 2.20
N GLN A 138 -2.74 -25.46 0.97
CA GLN A 138 -3.54 -26.38 0.15
C GLN A 138 -2.82 -27.70 -0.13
N LYS A 139 -1.48 -27.68 -0.27
CA LYS A 139 -0.67 -28.90 -0.41
C LYS A 139 -0.58 -29.72 0.88
N ILE A 140 -0.51 -29.08 2.04
CA ILE A 140 -0.35 -29.78 3.32
C ILE A 140 -1.68 -30.33 3.85
N ARG A 141 -2.80 -29.63 3.61
CA ARG A 141 -4.13 -30.00 4.11
C ARG A 141 -5.22 -29.81 3.04
N PRO A 142 -5.22 -30.62 1.96
CA PRO A 142 -6.21 -30.50 0.89
C PRO A 142 -7.66 -30.67 1.37
N ASP A 143 -7.89 -31.54 2.37
CA ASP A 143 -9.24 -31.90 2.84
C ASP A 143 -9.84 -30.96 3.89
N ALA A 144 -9.11 -29.92 4.30
CA ALA A 144 -9.49 -29.13 5.46
C ALA A 144 -10.54 -28.06 5.13
N LYS A 145 -11.81 -28.44 5.22
CA LYS A 145 -12.99 -27.58 4.94
C LYS A 145 -13.04 -26.26 5.72
N ALA A 146 -12.44 -26.19 6.91
CA ALA A 146 -12.37 -24.96 7.71
C ALA A 146 -11.42 -23.90 7.13
N PHE A 147 -10.37 -24.33 6.41
CA PHE A 147 -9.46 -23.40 5.73
C PHE A 147 -10.08 -22.87 4.44
N HIS A 148 -10.94 -23.64 3.79
CA HIS A 148 -11.64 -23.22 2.57
C HIS A 148 -12.74 -22.15 2.79
N PHE A 149 -13.09 -21.86 4.05
CA PHE A 149 -14.15 -20.90 4.41
C PHE A 149 -13.71 -19.43 4.35
N ILE A 150 -12.42 -19.14 4.38
CA ILE A 150 -11.83 -17.80 4.23
C ILE A 150 -10.64 -17.98 3.28
N HIS A 151 -10.17 -16.95 2.55
CA HIS A 151 -8.90 -17.09 1.83
C HIS A 151 -7.82 -17.61 2.79
N GLU A 152 -7.18 -18.74 2.47
CA GLU A 152 -6.42 -19.55 3.43
C GLU A 152 -5.26 -18.77 4.07
N TRP A 153 -4.74 -17.78 3.34
CA TRP A 153 -3.68 -16.90 3.79
C TRP A 153 -4.11 -15.97 4.93
N LEU A 154 -5.40 -15.59 5.01
CA LEU A 154 -5.93 -14.73 6.08
C LEU A 154 -5.77 -15.36 7.45
N TRP A 155 -5.81 -16.69 7.59
CA TRP A 155 -5.53 -17.35 8.87
C TRP A 155 -4.13 -17.05 9.41
N VAL A 156 -3.17 -16.88 8.51
CA VAL A 156 -1.80 -16.53 8.87
C VAL A 156 -1.66 -15.03 9.05
N TYR A 157 -2.22 -14.22 8.16
CA TYR A 157 -1.97 -12.78 8.12
C TYR A 157 -2.87 -11.97 9.06
N VAL A 158 -4.10 -12.39 9.35
CA VAL A 158 -5.04 -11.65 10.21
C VAL A 158 -4.42 -11.26 11.56
N PRO A 159 -3.71 -12.14 12.30
CA PRO A 159 -3.03 -11.74 13.53
C PRO A 159 -2.01 -10.61 13.32
N PHE A 160 -1.22 -10.67 12.25
CA PHE A 160 -0.24 -9.62 11.91
C PHE A 160 -0.92 -8.33 11.49
N ILE A 161 -1.97 -8.42 10.66
CA ILE A 161 -2.78 -7.28 10.24
C ILE A 161 -3.38 -6.58 11.45
N VAL A 162 -3.98 -7.31 12.40
CA VAL A 162 -4.55 -6.74 13.62
C VAL A 162 -3.48 -5.98 14.42
N VAL A 163 -2.28 -6.55 14.55
CA VAL A 163 -1.15 -5.88 15.21
C VAL A 163 -0.76 -4.59 14.46
N VAL A 164 -0.67 -4.64 13.13
CA VAL A 164 -0.34 -3.47 12.29
C VAL A 164 -1.41 -2.39 12.38
N VAL A 165 -2.70 -2.74 12.32
CA VAL A 165 -3.82 -1.80 12.45
C VAL A 165 -3.80 -1.14 13.83
N VAL A 166 -3.67 -1.92 14.91
CA VAL A 166 -3.58 -1.39 16.27
C VAL A 166 -2.36 -0.48 16.43
N PHE A 167 -1.22 -0.89 15.85
CA PHE A 167 -0.01 -0.08 15.81
C PHE A 167 -0.23 1.25 15.08
N PHE A 168 -0.82 1.23 13.88
CA PHE A 168 -1.12 2.43 13.10
C PHE A 168 -2.09 3.36 13.82
N ILE A 169 -3.17 2.84 14.40
CA ILE A 169 -4.13 3.64 15.20
C ILE A 169 -3.39 4.36 16.33
N ARG A 170 -2.61 3.63 17.14
CA ARG A 170 -1.85 4.21 18.25
C ARG A 170 -0.81 5.21 17.76
N PHE A 171 -0.07 4.86 16.73
CA PHE A 171 0.96 5.71 16.13
C PHE A 171 0.36 7.01 15.58
N PHE A 172 -0.76 6.95 14.84
CA PHE A 172 -1.39 8.13 14.26
C PHE A 172 -1.97 9.05 15.31
N LEU A 173 -2.68 8.50 16.31
CA LEU A 173 -3.23 9.30 17.41
C LEU A 173 -2.15 9.96 18.23
N TRP A 174 -1.04 9.27 18.50
CA TRP A 174 0.09 9.84 19.23
C TRP A 174 0.84 10.89 18.41
N ARG A 175 1.24 10.54 17.18
CA ARG A 175 2.14 11.35 16.36
C ARG A 175 1.47 12.59 15.79
N PHE A 176 0.22 12.48 15.36
CA PHE A 176 -0.50 13.54 14.66
C PHE A 176 -1.58 14.20 15.53
N ARG A 177 -1.54 14.05 16.86
CA ARG A 177 -2.55 14.61 17.79
C ARG A 177 -2.88 16.09 17.56
N ASN A 178 -1.89 16.86 17.12
CA ASN A 178 -2.01 18.30 16.86
C ASN A 178 -2.36 18.64 15.39
N GLU A 179 -2.58 17.63 14.56
CA GLU A 179 -2.79 17.74 13.13
C GLU A 179 -4.06 17.02 12.70
N PHE A 180 -5.21 17.49 13.19
CA PHE A 180 -6.51 16.85 12.94
C PHE A 180 -6.79 16.55 11.45
N SER A 181 -6.43 17.45 10.54
CA SER A 181 -6.57 17.22 9.10
C SER A 181 -5.75 16.03 8.58
N VAL A 182 -4.59 15.74 9.17
CA VAL A 182 -3.74 14.60 8.80
C VAL A 182 -4.33 13.33 9.41
N ILE A 183 -4.73 13.35 10.68
CA ILE A 183 -5.44 12.24 11.33
C ILE A 183 -6.64 11.80 10.48
N LEU A 184 -7.52 12.74 10.09
CA LEU A 184 -8.71 12.41 9.32
C LEU A 184 -8.35 11.67 8.02
N ILE A 185 -7.37 12.19 7.26
CA ILE A 185 -6.91 11.55 6.01
C ILE A 185 -6.35 10.14 6.28
N LEU A 186 -5.51 9.98 7.30
CA LEU A 186 -4.87 8.69 7.61
C LEU A 186 -5.86 7.66 8.14
N PHE A 187 -6.87 8.08 8.91
CA PHE A 187 -7.93 7.17 9.36
C PHE A 187 -8.89 6.81 8.23
N THR A 188 -9.22 7.73 7.33
CA THR A 188 -9.96 7.38 6.10
C THR A 188 -9.19 6.37 5.26
N ALA A 189 -7.88 6.60 5.08
CA ALA A 189 -7.01 5.66 4.36
C ALA A 189 -6.98 4.28 5.02
N LEU A 190 -6.84 4.23 6.35
CA LEU A 190 -6.84 2.99 7.12
C LEU A 190 -8.18 2.26 7.04
N SER A 191 -9.30 2.98 7.09
CA SER A 191 -10.63 2.38 6.95
C SER A 191 -10.84 1.74 5.58
N LEU A 192 -10.33 2.36 4.51
CA LEU A 192 -10.38 1.76 3.17
C LEU A 192 -9.58 0.45 3.12
N TRP A 193 -8.35 0.45 3.64
CA TRP A 193 -7.54 -0.77 3.74
C TRP A 193 -8.18 -1.86 4.60
N VAL A 194 -8.79 -1.52 5.73
CA VAL A 194 -9.50 -2.50 6.57
C VAL A 194 -10.74 -3.05 5.87
N SER A 195 -11.42 -2.24 5.04
CA SER A 195 -12.60 -2.69 4.30
C SER A 195 -12.28 -3.74 3.24
N VAL A 196 -11.05 -3.76 2.70
CA VAL A 196 -10.59 -4.75 1.71
C VAL A 196 -10.66 -6.15 2.30
N ILE A 197 -10.12 -6.34 3.51
CA ILE A 197 -10.17 -7.63 4.22
C ILE A 197 -11.61 -8.11 4.43
N PHE A 198 -12.53 -7.17 4.65
CA PHE A 198 -13.95 -7.47 4.77
C PHE A 198 -14.56 -7.87 3.43
N PHE A 199 -14.22 -7.18 2.34
CA PHE A 199 -14.65 -7.53 0.98
C PHE A 199 -14.14 -8.90 0.56
N GLU A 200 -12.84 -9.15 0.71
CA GLU A 200 -12.20 -10.41 0.35
C GLU A 200 -12.77 -11.59 1.17
N GLY A 201 -12.99 -11.40 2.48
CA GLY A 201 -13.60 -12.41 3.34
C GLY A 201 -15.05 -12.75 2.96
N ILE A 202 -15.78 -11.81 2.35
CA ILE A 202 -17.17 -11.99 1.88
C ILE A 202 -17.24 -12.52 0.45
N ALA A 203 -16.29 -12.13 -0.40
CA ALA A 203 -16.24 -12.41 -1.83
C ALA A 203 -16.45 -13.90 -2.14
N LYS A 204 -15.57 -14.73 -1.57
CA LYS A 204 -15.50 -16.18 -1.81
C LYS A 204 -16.75 -16.95 -1.39
N ASN A 205 -17.49 -16.46 -0.39
CA ASN A 205 -18.59 -17.22 0.24
C ASN A 205 -19.99 -16.79 -0.20
N ILE A 206 -20.17 -15.51 -0.53
CA ILE A 206 -21.49 -14.91 -0.74
C ILE A 206 -21.64 -14.39 -2.17
N VAL A 207 -20.58 -13.79 -2.72
CA VAL A 207 -20.69 -12.92 -3.90
C VAL A 207 -20.31 -13.65 -5.18
N ASP A 208 -19.28 -14.51 -5.14
CA ASP A 208 -18.91 -15.36 -6.28
C ASP A 208 -20.05 -16.26 -6.78
N PRO A 209 -20.86 -16.89 -5.91
CA PRO A 209 -22.03 -17.66 -6.34
C PRO A 209 -23.16 -16.80 -6.95
N MET A 210 -23.16 -15.49 -6.71
CA MET A 210 -24.19 -14.55 -7.16
C MET A 210 -23.82 -13.82 -8.47
N GLY A 211 -22.62 -14.02 -9.00
CA GLY A 211 -22.17 -13.36 -10.24
C GLY A 211 -21.82 -11.88 -10.09
N HIS A 212 -21.64 -11.39 -8.85
CA HIS A 212 -21.28 -10.00 -8.56
C HIS A 212 -19.78 -9.80 -8.28
N GLY A 213 -18.94 -10.80 -8.55
CA GLY A 213 -17.50 -10.76 -8.24
C GLY A 213 -16.77 -9.56 -8.85
N VAL A 214 -17.10 -9.17 -10.09
CA VAL A 214 -16.49 -8.03 -10.78
C VAL A 214 -16.64 -6.72 -10.00
N LEU A 215 -17.83 -6.47 -9.43
CA LEU A 215 -18.07 -5.25 -8.66
C LEU A 215 -17.27 -5.24 -7.36
N LEU A 216 -17.22 -6.38 -6.68
CA LEU A 216 -16.54 -6.49 -5.40
C LEU A 216 -15.02 -6.36 -5.57
N ILE A 217 -14.46 -6.99 -6.61
CA ILE A 217 -13.05 -6.86 -6.99
C ILE A 217 -12.70 -5.38 -7.24
N GLY A 218 -13.47 -4.68 -8.09
CA GLY A 218 -13.22 -3.26 -8.32
C GLY A 218 -13.34 -2.41 -7.04
N MET A 219 -14.29 -2.73 -6.15
CA MET A 219 -14.40 -2.04 -4.85
C MET A 219 -13.20 -2.31 -3.94
N GLU A 220 -12.70 -3.55 -3.92
CA GLU A 220 -11.55 -3.99 -3.13
C GLU A 220 -10.25 -3.32 -3.60
N GLU A 221 -9.90 -3.55 -4.87
CA GLU A 221 -8.70 -3.02 -5.51
C GLU A 221 -8.71 -1.48 -5.54
N GLY A 222 -9.87 -0.89 -5.83
CA GLY A 222 -10.08 0.55 -5.77
C GLY A 222 -9.90 1.12 -4.36
N ALA A 223 -10.37 0.41 -3.32
CA ALA A 223 -10.18 0.81 -1.93
C ALA A 223 -8.71 0.74 -1.50
N GLU A 224 -7.96 -0.29 -1.92
CA GLU A 224 -6.52 -0.41 -1.66
C GLU A 224 -5.72 0.73 -2.30
N MET A 225 -5.94 0.97 -3.60
CA MET A 225 -5.26 2.02 -4.33
C MET A 225 -5.60 3.41 -3.77
N MET A 226 -6.88 3.67 -3.50
CA MET A 226 -7.32 4.94 -2.92
C MET A 226 -6.81 5.13 -1.50
N GLY A 227 -6.84 4.09 -0.67
CA GLY A 227 -6.30 4.11 0.69
C GLY A 227 -4.81 4.43 0.69
N SER A 228 -4.04 3.77 -0.17
CA SER A 228 -2.61 4.02 -0.36
C SER A 228 -2.31 5.45 -0.83
N LEU A 229 -3.11 5.98 -1.75
CA LEU A 229 -3.00 7.36 -2.22
C LEU A 229 -3.30 8.36 -1.09
N LEU A 230 -4.33 8.10 -0.28
CA LEU A 230 -4.66 8.94 0.87
C LEU A 230 -3.57 8.90 1.93
N PHE A 231 -2.97 7.74 2.22
CA PHE A 231 -1.79 7.64 3.07
C PHE A 231 -0.66 8.53 2.53
N LEU A 232 -0.35 8.41 1.24
CA LEU A 232 0.68 9.21 0.59
C LEU A 232 0.40 10.71 0.71
N ILE A 233 -0.85 11.14 0.51
CA ILE A 233 -1.28 12.54 0.68
C ILE A 233 -1.15 13.00 2.14
N GLY A 234 -1.55 12.17 3.10
CA GLY A 234 -1.50 12.44 4.53
C GLY A 234 -0.06 12.65 5.01
N PHE A 235 0.83 11.71 4.68
CA PHE A 235 2.26 11.80 5.02
C PHE A 235 2.95 12.95 4.26
N SER A 236 2.62 13.19 3.00
CA SER A 236 3.09 14.38 2.25
C SER A 236 2.71 15.68 2.94
N ARG A 237 1.46 15.78 3.44
CA ARG A 237 0.97 16.98 4.13
C ARG A 237 1.73 17.22 5.43
N HIS A 238 2.00 16.16 6.19
CA HIS A 238 2.84 16.25 7.38
C HIS A 238 4.28 16.67 7.03
N LEU A 239 4.90 16.01 6.04
CA LEU A 239 6.26 16.31 5.59
C LEU A 239 6.41 17.77 5.15
N ARG A 240 5.38 18.36 4.53
CA ARG A 240 5.36 19.78 4.13
C ARG A 240 5.33 20.74 5.32
N LYS A 241 4.76 20.36 6.46
CA LYS A 241 4.75 21.20 7.67
C LYS A 241 6.02 21.02 8.51
N ALA A 242 6.69 19.87 8.37
CA ALA A 242 7.89 19.54 9.13
C ALA A 242 9.16 20.22 8.58
N GLY A 243 9.17 20.67 7.32
CA GLY A 243 10.26 21.42 6.69
C GLY A 243 9.85 22.84 6.35
#